data_AF-A0A951RMQ4-F1
#
_entry.id   AF-A0A951RMQ4-F1
#
_cell.length_a   1.000
_cell.length_b   1.000
_cell.length_c   1.000
_cell.angle_alpha   90.00
_cell.angle_beta   90.00
_cell.angle_gamma   90.00
#
_symmetry.space_group_name_H-M   'P 1'
#
loop_
_entity.id
_entity.type
_entity.pdbx_description
1 polymer ?
#
loop_
_entity_poly.entity_id
_entity_poly.type
_entity_poly.pdbx_seq_one_letter_code
_entity_poly.pdbx_strand_id
1 'polypeptide(L)'
;MKNLFLTILFSGLLIPAYSQISLDVSGGLAGGPGRAFDLYLGGKIPINDHLKIKAAYRIVEGGADVSSVYNFNMLHFANLGLIITL
;
A
#
# COMPACT_ATOMS: atom_id res chain seq x y z
N MET A 1 12.13 26.08 20.37
CA MET A 1 11.40 26.14 19.09
C MET A 1 12.27 25.50 18.02
N LYS A 2 11.89 24.31 17.53
CA LYS A 2 12.49 23.72 16.32
C LYS A 2 11.34 23.15 15.49
N ASN A 3 11.01 23.86 14.42
CA ASN A 3 9.95 23.46 13.50
C ASN A 3 10.55 22.41 12.56
N LEU A 4 9.99 21.19 12.54
CA LEU A 4 10.38 20.16 11.59
C LEU A 4 9.39 20.19 10.41
N PHE A 5 9.87 20.69 9.27
CA PHE A 5 9.18 20.55 7.99
C PHE A 5 9.26 19.07 7.57
N LEU A 6 8.12 18.38 7.46
CA LEU A 6 8.06 17.06 6.85
C LEU A 6 7.42 17.19 5.47
N THR A 7 8.27 17.18 4.44
CA THR A 7 7.84 17.10 3.04
C THR A 7 7.27 15.72 2.77
N ILE A 8 5.98 15.64 2.47
CA ILE A 8 5.30 14.41 2.05
C ILE A 8 5.54 14.24 0.55
N LEU A 9 6.43 13.32 0.17
CA LEU A 9 6.56 12.86 -1.22
C LEU A 9 5.97 11.46 -1.31
N PHE A 10 4.70 11.39 -1.75
CA PHE A 10 4.00 10.15 -2.06
C PHE A 10 4.40 9.72 -3.48
N SER A 11 5.42 8.86 -3.62
CA SER A 11 5.78 8.27 -4.90
C SER A 11 5.40 6.79 -4.93
N GLY A 12 4.10 6.50 -4.96
CA GLY A 12 3.61 5.21 -5.46
C GLY A 12 3.59 5.26 -6.98
N LEU A 13 4.25 4.32 -7.66
CA LEU A 13 4.10 4.15 -9.10
C LEU A 13 2.73 3.52 -9.36
N LEU A 14 1.71 4.35 -9.50
CA LEU A 14 0.40 3.92 -10.00
C LEU A 14 0.53 3.64 -11.49
N ILE A 15 0.68 2.36 -11.87
CA ILE A 15 0.52 1.95 -13.27
C ILE A 15 -0.98 2.07 -13.60
N PRO A 16 -1.43 3.08 -14.36
CA PRO A 16 -2.84 3.40 -14.45
C PRO A 16 -3.59 2.44 -15.40
N ALA A 17 -4.63 1.83 -14.82
CA ALA A 17 -5.97 1.60 -15.36
C ALA A 17 -6.22 0.68 -16.57
N TYR A 18 -5.28 0.37 -17.47
CA TYR A 18 -5.52 -0.63 -18.53
C TYR A 18 -5.15 -2.06 -18.13
N SER A 19 -4.31 -2.22 -17.11
CA SER A 19 -3.82 -3.54 -16.70
C SER A 19 -4.84 -4.25 -15.79
N GLN A 20 -5.13 -5.51 -16.12
CA GLN A 20 -5.88 -6.42 -15.23
C GLN A 20 -5.14 -6.71 -13.92
N ILE A 21 -3.89 -6.28 -13.81
CA ILE A 21 -3.00 -6.48 -12.67
C ILE A 21 -2.50 -5.11 -12.20
N SER A 22 -2.46 -4.93 -10.89
CA SER A 22 -1.96 -3.76 -10.18
C SER A 22 -0.92 -4.21 -9.17
N LEU A 23 0.31 -3.73 -9.32
CA LEU A 23 1.35 -3.83 -8.32
C LEU A 23 1.65 -2.41 -7.87
N ASP A 24 1.61 -2.18 -6.56
CA ASP A 24 2.00 -0.92 -5.96
C ASP A 24 3.01 -1.22 -4.85
N VAL A 25 4.18 -0.62 -4.98
CA VAL A 25 5.23 -0.67 -3.96
C VAL A 25 5.46 0.77 -3.56
N SER A 26 4.96 1.13 -2.38
CA SER A 26 5.31 2.42 -1.80
C SER A 26 6.62 2.23 -1.07
N GLY A 27 7.69 2.80 -1.64
CA GLY A 27 9.05 2.71 -1.12
C GLY A 27 9.10 3.06 0.36
N GLY A 28 9.89 2.30 1.12
CA GLY A 28 9.87 2.39 2.57
C GLY A 28 10.21 3.80 3.06
N LEU A 29 9.33 4.39 3.85
CA LEU A 29 9.59 5.66 4.52
C LEU A 29 10.51 5.38 5.70
N ALA A 30 11.77 5.79 5.58
CA ALA A 30 12.73 5.80 6.68
C ALA A 30 12.92 7.23 7.15
N GLY A 31 12.62 7.50 8.42
CA GLY A 31 12.73 8.84 8.99
C GLY A 31 12.85 8.75 10.51
N GLY A 32 14.03 9.03 11.05
CA GLY A 32 14.37 8.77 12.44
C GLY A 32 14.60 7.26 12.73
N PRO A 33 14.44 6.80 13.97
CA PRO A 33 14.71 5.42 14.42
C PRO A 33 13.75 4.34 13.86
N GLY A 34 12.91 4.67 12.88
CA GLY A 34 11.87 3.79 12.37
C GLY A 34 11.81 3.70 10.85
N ARG A 35 11.10 2.68 10.38
CA ARG A 35 10.77 2.46 8.97
C ARG A 35 9.31 2.04 8.83
N ALA A 36 8.71 2.38 7.70
CA ALA A 36 7.47 1.77 7.25
C ALA A 36 7.64 1.29 5.82
N PHE A 37 7.12 0.12 5.49
CA PHE A 37 7.12 -0.48 4.16
C PHE A 37 5.71 -0.92 3.81
N ASP A 38 5.30 -0.68 2.58
CA ASP A 38 3.95 -0.98 2.12
C ASP A 38 3.98 -1.59 0.72
N LEU A 39 3.47 -2.81 0.64
CA LEU A 39 3.40 -3.62 -0.57
C LEU A 39 1.96 -4.00 -0.83
N TYR A 40 1.47 -3.64 -2.00
CA TYR A 40 0.14 -4.01 -2.49
C TYR A 40 0.26 -4.77 -3.82
N LEU A 41 -0.40 -5.92 -3.87
CA LEU A 41 -0.57 -6.69 -5.10
C LEU A 41 -2.06 -6.96 -5.28
N GLY A 42 -2.61 -6.57 -6.42
CA GLY A 42 -4.00 -6.80 -6.73
C GLY A 42 -4.25 -7.01 -8.21
N GLY A 43 -5.42 -7.55 -8.54
CA GLY A 43 -5.86 -7.74 -9.90
C GLY A 43 -7.37 -7.60 -10.02
N LYS A 44 -7.82 -7.48 -11.26
CA LYS A 44 -9.21 -7.44 -11.67
C LYS A 44 -9.42 -8.45 -12.78
N ILE A 45 -10.41 -9.32 -12.64
CA ILE A 45 -10.80 -10.31 -13.63
C ILE A 45 -12.16 -9.88 -14.20
N PRO A 46 -12.26 -9.58 -15.51
CA PRO A 46 -13.54 -9.32 -16.14
C PRO A 46 -14.36 -10.61 -16.18
N ILE A 47 -15.61 -10.53 -15.74
CA ILE A 47 -16.57 -11.63 -15.82
C ILE A 47 -17.44 -11.48 -17.07
N ASN A 48 -17.87 -10.24 -17.34
CA ASN A 48 -18.55 -9.83 -18.56
C ASN A 48 -18.36 -8.32 -18.77
N ASP A 49 -19.03 -7.74 -19.77
CA ASP A 49 -18.92 -6.32 -20.12
C ASP A 49 -19.33 -5.37 -18.97
N HIS A 50 -20.15 -5.86 -18.04
CA HIS A 50 -20.75 -5.09 -16.95
C HIS A 50 -20.20 -5.45 -15.57
N LEU A 51 -19.40 -6.52 -15.43
CA LEU A 51 -18.95 -7.03 -14.13
C LEU A 51 -17.48 -7.43 -14.15
N LYS A 52 -16.72 -6.97 -13.14
CA LYS A 52 -15.37 -7.44 -12.86
C LYS A 52 -15.22 -7.80 -11.38
N ILE A 53 -14.47 -8.86 -11.09
CA ILE A 53 -14.07 -9.21 -9.72
C ILE A 53 -12.70 -8.60 -9.46
N LYS A 54 -12.50 -8.00 -8.30
CA LYS A 54 -11.21 -7.50 -7.81
C LYS A 54 -10.76 -8.36 -6.63
N ALA A 55 -9.50 -8.80 -6.66
CA ALA A 55 -8.85 -9.42 -5.52
C ALA A 55 -7.50 -8.74 -5.28
N ALA A 56 -7.12 -8.53 -4.03
CA ALA A 56 -5.82 -7.98 -3.69
C ALA A 56 -5.33 -8.41 -2.30
N TYR A 57 -4.03 -8.35 -2.13
CA TYR A 57 -3.33 -8.57 -0.88
C TYR A 57 -2.39 -7.39 -0.62
N ARG A 58 -2.41 -6.85 0.60
CA ARG A 58 -1.53 -5.77 1.03
C ARG A 58 -0.81 -6.18 2.30
N ILE A 59 0.47 -5.90 2.37
CA ILE A 59 1.31 -6.04 3.54
C ILE A 59 1.79 -4.64 3.91
N VAL A 60 1.56 -4.26 5.16
CA VAL A 60 2.12 -3.02 5.72
C VAL A 60 2.98 -3.41 6.91
N GLU A 61 4.28 -3.22 6.78
CA GLU A 61 5.23 -3.35 7.88
C GLU A 61 5.54 -1.95 8.39
N GLY A 62 5.63 -1.79 9.71
CA GLY A 62 6.15 -0.55 10.26
C GLY A 62 6.52 -0.68 11.71
N GLY A 63 7.43 0.18 12.11
CA GLY A 63 7.90 0.20 13.48
C GLY A 63 9.01 1.18 13.74
N ALA A 64 9.35 1.31 15.01
CA ALA A 64 10.52 2.05 15.46
C ALA A 64 11.35 1.20 16.42
N ASP A 65 12.66 1.40 16.34
CA ASP A 65 13.62 0.90 17.32
C ASP A 65 14.26 2.09 18.02
N VAL A 66 13.71 2.43 19.19
CA VAL A 66 14.24 3.50 20.05
C VAL A 66 14.70 2.95 21.39
N SER A 67 15.56 3.71 22.06
CA SER A 67 16.11 3.36 23.37
C SER A 67 15.08 2.99 24.45
N SER A 68 13.82 3.38 24.28
CA SER A 68 12.74 3.12 25.23
C SER A 68 11.73 2.07 24.77
N VAL A 69 11.62 1.80 23.47
CA VAL A 69 10.56 0.98 22.88
C VAL A 69 11.05 0.39 21.55
N TYR A 70 10.90 -0.92 21.43
CA TYR A 70 11.04 -1.66 20.17
C TYR A 70 9.67 -2.17 19.74
N ASN A 71 9.18 -1.74 18.58
CA ASN A 71 7.87 -2.16 18.10
C ASN A 71 7.80 -2.26 16.57
N PHE A 72 8.01 -3.45 16.04
CA PHE A 72 7.71 -3.76 14.64
C PHE A 72 6.46 -4.61 14.55
N ASN A 73 5.52 -4.18 13.71
CA ASN A 73 4.30 -4.91 13.40
C ASN A 73 4.19 -5.11 11.89
N MET A 74 3.66 -6.26 11.51
CA MET A 74 3.32 -6.57 10.12
C MET A 74 1.83 -6.84 10.03
N LEU A 75 1.14 -6.00 9.27
CA LEU A 75 -0.29 -6.06 9.05
C LEU A 75 -0.57 -6.64 7.67
N HIS A 76 -1.54 -7.56 7.63
CA HIS A 76 -1.96 -8.24 6.42
C HIS A 76 -3.41 -7.88 6.09
N PHE A 77 -3.66 -7.46 4.84
CA PHE A 77 -4.99 -7.12 4.36
C PHE A 77 -5.32 -7.95 3.12
N ALA A 78 -6.36 -8.77 3.21
CA ALA A 78 -6.98 -9.41 2.05
C ALA A 78 -8.19 -8.58 1.62
N ASN A 79 -8.27 -8.23 0.34
CA ASN A 79 -9.33 -7.41 -0.23
C ASN A 79 -10.04 -8.18 -1.35
N LEU A 80 -11.37 -8.20 -1.30
CA LEU A 80 -12.23 -8.71 -2.36
C LEU A 80 -13.26 -7.64 -2.72
N GLY A 81 -13.60 -7.52 -4.01
CA GLY A 81 -14.56 -6.54 -4.47
C GLY A 81 -15.20 -6.89 -5.80
N LEU A 82 -16.32 -6.25 -6.08
CA LEU A 82 -17.04 -6.30 -7.35
C LEU A 82 -17.02 -4.90 -7.97
N ILE A 83 -16.82 -4.84 -9.28
CA ILE A 83 -16.86 -3.60 -10.07
C ILE A 83 -17.99 -3.79 -11.07
N ILE A 84 -19.03 -2.99 -10.95
CA ILE A 84 -20.21 -3.03 -11.81
C ILE A 84 -20.23 -1.78 -12.68
N THR A 85 -20.32 -1.96 -13.99
CA THR A 85 -20.55 -0.88 -14.96
C THR A 85 -22.02 -0.88 -15.34
N LEU A 86 -22.67 0.29 -15.23
CA LEU A 86 -24.08 0.51 -15.59
C LEU A 86 -24.21 1.00 -17.04
#